data_AF-A0A4Q8LXV4-F1
#
_entry.id   AF-A0A4Q8LXV4-F1
#
_cell.length_a   1.000
_cell.length_b   1.000
_cell.length_c   1.000
_cell.angle_alpha   90.00
_cell.angle_beta   90.00
_cell.angle_gamma   90.00
#
_symmetry.space_group_name_H-M   'P 1'
#
loop_
_entity.id
_entity.type
_entity.pdbx_description
1 polymer ?
#
loop_
_entity_poly.entity_id
_entity_poly.type
_entity_poly.pdbx_seq_one_letter_code
_entity_poly.pdbx_strand_id
1 'polypeptide(L)'
;MTAMQDPRPHRYRITITPVEDDGYPCRDRCSIEFEHRASQDWLRLMHQSQRHRQLSADERAATLVASRVLRDLAHRHRDAQEDPFAPLEPALDRFIAGIDPNR
;
A
#
# COMPACT_ATOMS: atom_id res chain seq x y z
N MET A 1 -11.66 21.57 -14.08
CA MET A 1 -12.37 20.29 -14.31
C MET A 1 -12.03 19.38 -13.15
N THR A 2 -12.87 19.36 -12.13
CA THR A 2 -12.67 18.57 -10.91
C THR A 2 -13.02 17.13 -11.23
N ALA A 3 -12.05 16.22 -11.21
CA ALA A 3 -12.32 14.80 -11.33
C ALA A 3 -13.15 14.38 -10.12
N MET A 4 -14.40 13.99 -10.37
CA MET A 4 -15.28 13.37 -9.38
C MET A 4 -14.66 12.03 -9.00
N GLN A 5 -13.96 12.00 -7.85
CA GLN A 5 -13.51 10.76 -7.22
C GLN A 5 -14.72 9.85 -6.97
N ASP A 6 -14.62 8.58 -7.39
CA ASP A 6 -15.64 7.56 -7.12
C ASP A 6 -15.89 7.49 -5.59
N PRO A 7 -17.12 7.71 -5.11
CA PRO A 7 -17.43 7.81 -3.69
C PRO A 7 -17.40 6.46 -2.93
N ARG A 8 -17.00 5.36 -3.59
CA ARG A 8 -16.87 4.06 -2.91
C ARG A 8 -15.45 3.89 -2.36
N PRO A 9 -15.28 3.71 -1.04
CA PRO A 9 -13.97 3.43 -0.47
C PRO A 9 -13.45 2.13 -1.06
N HIS A 10 -12.26 2.17 -1.68
CA HIS A 10 -11.58 0.97 -2.14
C HIS A 10 -11.25 0.10 -0.92
N ARG A 11 -11.62 -1.18 -0.92
CA ARG A 11 -11.32 -2.11 0.17
C ARG A 11 -10.49 -3.25 -0.38
N TYR A 12 -9.40 -3.53 0.32
CA TYR A 12 -8.50 -4.63 0.02
C TYR A 12 -8.47 -5.59 1.19
N ARG A 13 -8.52 -6.88 0.92
CA ARG A 13 -8.21 -7.92 1.88
C ARG A 13 -6.75 -8.32 1.69
N ILE A 14 -5.95 -8.15 2.73
CA ILE A 14 -4.53 -8.49 2.73
C ILE A 14 -4.38 -9.79 3.51
N THR A 15 -3.82 -10.80 2.86
CA THR A 15 -3.50 -12.10 3.45
C THR A 15 -2.01 -12.33 3.31
N ILE A 16 -1.33 -12.54 4.44
CA ILE A 16 0.09 -12.89 4.48
C ILE A 16 0.17 -14.35 4.90
N THR A 17 0.70 -15.20 4.03
CA THR A 17 0.86 -16.64 4.28
C THR A 17 2.35 -16.99 4.17
N PRO A 18 2.95 -17.62 5.19
CA PRO A 18 4.31 -18.14 5.10
C PRO A 18 4.45 -19.12 3.94
N VAL A 19 5.59 -19.08 3.26
CA VAL A 19 5.99 -20.10 2.29
C VAL A 19 6.87 -21.10 3.03
N GLU A 20 6.54 -22.38 2.94
CA GLU A 20 7.31 -23.46 3.56
C GLU A 20 8.55 -23.80 2.73
N ASP A 21 9.43 -24.65 3.28
CA ASP A 21 10.69 -25.05 2.63
C ASP A 21 10.46 -25.77 1.27
N ASP A 22 9.26 -26.29 1.06
CA ASP A 22 8.82 -26.92 -0.19
C ASP A 22 8.33 -25.91 -1.25
N GLY A 23 8.35 -24.61 -0.93
CA GLY A 23 7.93 -23.53 -1.81
C GLY A 23 6.41 -23.33 -1.88
N TYR A 24 5.62 -24.09 -1.12
CA TYR A 24 4.17 -23.94 -1.09
C TYR A 24 3.72 -23.03 0.06
N PRO A 25 2.56 -22.36 -0.07
CA PRO A 25 1.95 -21.67 1.06
C PRO A 25 1.65 -22.67 2.18
N CYS A 26 1.96 -22.29 3.41
CA CYS A 26 1.60 -23.06 4.58
C CYS A 26 0.08 -23.33 4.60
N ARG A 27 -0.27 -24.59 4.90
CA ARG A 27 -1.64 -25.12 4.72
C ARG A 27 -2.50 -25.09 5.98
N ASP A 28 -1.88 -24.81 7.13
CA ASP A 28 -2.54 -24.72 8.43
C ASP A 28 -3.06 -23.29 8.72
N ARG A 29 -3.50 -23.03 9.94
CA ARG A 29 -3.92 -21.68 10.40
C ARG A 29 -2.70 -20.77 10.65
N CYS A 30 -1.95 -20.49 9.59
CA CYS A 30 -0.69 -19.74 9.64
C CYS A 30 -0.75 -18.41 8.86
N SER A 31 -1.92 -18.04 8.33
CA SER A 31 -2.10 -16.76 7.64
C SER A 31 -2.53 -15.64 8.57
N ILE A 32 -2.00 -14.44 8.33
CA ILE A 32 -2.51 -13.19 8.91
C ILE A 32 -3.45 -12.56 7.88
N GLU A 33 -4.66 -12.21 8.28
CA GLU A 33 -5.65 -11.56 7.40
C GLU A 33 -6.17 -10.25 8.03
N PHE A 34 -6.24 -9.19 7.23
CA PHE A 34 -6.89 -7.94 7.62
C PHE A 34 -7.51 -7.21 6.41
N GLU A 35 -8.53 -6.39 6.67
CA GLU A 35 -9.11 -5.47 5.69
C GLU A 35 -8.43 -4.10 5.76
N HIS A 36 -8.07 -3.53 4.62
CA HIS A 36 -7.57 -2.17 4.49
C HIS A 36 -8.51 -1.32 3.64
N ARG A 37 -8.93 -0.18 4.20
CA ARG A 37 -9.66 0.86 3.47
C ARG A 37 -8.66 1.80 2.81
N ALA A 38 -8.59 1.72 1.49
CA ALA A 38 -7.65 2.49 0.68
C ALA A 38 -8.27 3.78 0.15
N SER A 39 -7.46 4.83 0.13
CA SER A 39 -7.81 6.12 -0.49
C SER A 39 -7.76 6.11 -2.03
N GLN A 40 -7.14 5.09 -2.63
CA GLN A 40 -6.91 4.98 -4.06
C GLN A 40 -7.02 3.53 -4.54
N ASP A 41 -7.27 3.37 -5.84
CA ASP A 41 -7.27 2.07 -6.52
C ASP A 41 -5.83 1.58 -6.75
N TRP A 42 -5.38 0.63 -5.93
CA TRP A 42 -4.05 0.03 -6.00
C TRP A 42 -3.79 -0.72 -7.31
N LEU A 43 -4.80 -1.36 -7.89
CA LEU A 43 -4.62 -2.11 -9.13
C LEU A 43 -4.32 -1.14 -10.28
N ARG A 44 -5.09 -0.06 -10.37
CA ARG A 44 -4.84 1.02 -11.34
C ARG A 44 -3.47 1.66 -11.14
N LEU A 45 -3.07 1.94 -9.90
CA LEU A 45 -1.74 2.48 -9.60
C LEU A 45 -0.62 1.50 -10.00
N MET A 46 -0.80 0.19 -9.77
CA MET A 46 0.17 -0.83 -10.18
C MET A 46 0.37 -0.87 -11.68
N HIS A 47 -0.72 -0.80 -12.46
CA HIS A 47 -0.63 -0.75 -13.92
C HIS A 47 0.10 0.51 -14.42
N GLN A 48 -0.09 1.64 -13.75
CA GLN A 48 0.61 2.89 -14.09
C GLN A 48 2.10 2.84 -13.70
N SER A 49 2.44 2.12 -12.61
CA SER A 49 3.81 2.03 -12.06
C SER A 49 4.81 1.19 -12.88
N GLN A 50 4.37 0.52 -13.95
CA GLN A 50 5.21 -0.37 -14.78
C GLN A 50 6.42 0.31 -15.43
N ARG A 51 6.55 1.64 -15.33
CA ARG A 51 7.67 2.41 -15.91
C ARG A 51 8.94 2.40 -15.06
N HIS A 52 8.91 1.92 -13.82
CA HIS A 52 10.09 1.83 -12.95
C HIS A 52 10.89 0.54 -13.21
N ARG A 53 11.87 0.61 -14.13
CA ARG A 53 12.72 -0.52 -14.56
C ARG A 53 13.73 -1.02 -13.52
N GLN A 54 13.93 -0.31 -12.41
CA GLN A 54 14.96 -0.64 -11.41
C GLN A 54 14.50 -1.67 -10.37
N LEU A 55 13.19 -1.96 -10.31
CA LEU A 55 12.60 -2.92 -9.38
C LEU A 55 12.03 -4.11 -10.14
N SER A 56 12.05 -5.29 -9.55
CA SER A 56 11.28 -6.46 -9.99
C SER A 56 9.77 -6.21 -9.86
N ALA A 57 8.95 -7.12 -10.40
CA ALA A 57 7.50 -7.00 -10.29
C ALA A 57 7.03 -7.04 -8.83
N ASP A 58 7.59 -7.96 -8.04
CA ASP A 58 7.23 -8.13 -6.64
C ASP A 58 7.69 -6.95 -5.79
N GLU A 59 8.90 -6.43 -6.04
CA GLU A 59 9.40 -5.24 -5.33
C GLU A 59 8.54 -4.00 -5.61
N ARG A 60 8.06 -3.82 -6.85
CA ARG A 60 7.11 -2.74 -7.17
C ARG A 60 5.79 -2.92 -6.42
N ALA A 61 5.25 -4.13 -6.42
CA ALA A 61 4.00 -4.44 -5.72
C ALA A 61 4.12 -4.20 -4.21
N ALA A 62 5.17 -4.73 -3.60
CA ALA A 62 5.46 -4.56 -2.18
C ALA A 62 5.63 -3.07 -1.82
N THR A 63 6.41 -2.33 -2.62
CA THR A 63 6.65 -0.90 -2.40
C THR A 63 5.37 -0.08 -2.49
N LEU A 64 4.55 -0.33 -3.51
CA LEU A 64 3.28 0.36 -3.70
C LEU A 64 2.31 0.04 -2.55
N VAL A 65 2.09 -1.25 -2.24
CA VAL A 65 1.14 -1.64 -1.20
C VAL A 65 1.58 -1.11 0.17
N ALA A 66 2.84 -1.32 0.56
CA ALA A 66 3.35 -0.91 1.88
C ALA A 66 3.27 0.62 2.07
N SER A 67 3.71 1.39 1.07
CA SER A 67 3.70 2.86 1.16
C SER A 67 2.27 3.43 1.23
N ARG A 68 1.31 2.84 0.49
CA ARG A 68 -0.10 3.28 0.55
C ARG A 68 -0.77 2.88 1.85
N VAL A 69 -0.49 1.68 2.38
CA VAL A 69 -0.98 1.27 3.71
C VAL A 69 -0.50 2.24 4.78
N LEU A 70 0.81 2.54 4.82
CA LEU A 70 1.38 3.48 5.79
C LEU A 70 0.78 4.88 5.64
N ARG A 71 0.57 5.36 4.40
CA ARG A 71 0.02 6.69 4.17
C ARG A 71 -1.43 6.79 4.65
N ASP A 72 -2.24 5.77 4.36
CA ASP A 72 -3.63 5.73 4.78
C ASP A 72 -3.77 5.57 6.31
N LEU A 73 -2.82 4.88 6.97
CA LEU A 73 -2.74 4.82 8.42
C LEU A 73 -2.37 6.19 9.01
N ALA A 74 -1.30 6.82 8.51
CA ALA A 74 -0.88 8.14 8.96
C ALA A 74 -2.00 9.18 8.84
N HIS A 75 -2.65 9.26 7.67
CA HIS A 75 -3.80 10.15 7.46
C HIS A 75 -4.96 9.89 8.42
N ARG A 76 -5.21 8.65 8.85
CA ARG A 76 -6.31 8.32 9.77
C ARG A 76 -6.02 8.75 11.21
N HIS A 77 -4.75 8.87 11.57
CA HIS A 77 -4.30 9.23 12.92
C HIS A 77 -3.81 10.68 13.04
N ARG A 78 -3.82 11.44 11.93
CA ARG A 78 -3.24 12.80 11.78
C ARG A 78 -3.70 13.85 12.79
N ASP A 79 -4.80 13.63 13.50
CA ASP A 79 -5.32 14.55 14.52
C ASP A 79 -5.66 13.81 15.84
N ALA A 80 -5.15 12.59 16.01
CA ALA A 80 -5.29 11.87 17.26
C ALA A 80 -4.47 12.53 18.37
N GLN A 81 -4.92 12.43 19.62
CA GLN A 81 -4.20 12.93 20.79
C GLN A 81 -2.75 12.40 20.86
N GLU A 82 -2.54 11.19 20.34
CA GLU A 82 -1.23 10.60 20.08
C GLU A 82 -1.20 10.17 18.60
N ASP A 83 -0.46 10.91 17.77
CA ASP A 83 -0.19 10.54 16.38
C ASP A 83 1.17 9.81 16.28
N PRO A 84 1.17 8.46 16.23
CA PRO A 84 2.41 7.69 16.15
C PRO A 84 3.09 7.82 14.77
N PHE A 85 2.43 8.36 13.76
CA PHE A 85 2.95 8.46 12.39
C PHE A 85 3.54 9.83 12.08
N ALA A 86 3.32 10.86 12.90
CA ALA A 86 3.81 12.21 12.68
C ALA A 86 5.30 12.30 12.28
N PRO A 87 6.25 11.55 12.89
CA PRO A 87 7.65 11.59 12.48
C PRO A 87 7.91 10.98 11.09
N LEU A 88 7.08 10.03 10.66
CA LEU A 88 7.24 9.32 9.38
C LEU A 88 6.63 10.07 8.21
N GLU A 89 5.54 10.84 8.43
CA GLU A 89 4.76 11.47 7.35
C GLU A 89 5.60 12.21 6.32
N PRO A 90 6.52 13.13 6.69
CA PRO A 90 7.24 13.92 5.69
C PRO A 90 8.20 13.08 4.85
N ALA A 91 8.74 11.99 5.41
CA ALA A 91 9.62 11.08 4.70
C ALA A 91 8.82 10.16 3.78
N LEU A 92 7.66 9.69 4.25
CA LEU A 92 6.75 8.86 3.48
C LEU A 92 6.17 9.60 2.27
N ASP A 93 5.76 10.84 2.41
CA ASP A 93 5.25 11.66 1.30
C ASP A 93 6.34 11.89 0.25
N ARG A 94 7.57 12.20 0.67
CA ARG A 94 8.72 12.32 -0.23
C ARG A 94 9.03 11.02 -0.96
N PHE A 95 8.98 9.89 -0.25
CA PHE A 95 9.18 8.57 -0.84
C PHE A 95 8.13 8.26 -1.90
N ILE A 96 6.85 8.45 -1.56
CA ILE A 96 5.71 8.22 -2.46
C ILE A 96 5.81 9.11 -3.71
N ALA A 97 6.20 10.38 -3.56
CA ALA A 97 6.40 11.29 -4.69
C ALA A 97 7.58 10.86 -5.60
N GLY A 98 8.57 10.16 -5.06
CA GLY A 98 9.71 9.62 -5.83
C GLY A 98 9.37 8.38 -6.66
N ILE A 99 8.32 7.66 -6.27
CA ILE A 99 7.85 6.43 -6.94
C ILE A 99 6.55 6.61 -7.72
N ASP A 100 6.01 7.84 -7.78
CA ASP A 100 4.81 8.12 -8.56
C ASP A 100 5.14 8.09 -10.05
N PRO A 101 4.50 7.22 -10.85
CA PRO A 101 4.79 7.07 -12.27
C PRO A 101 4.38 8.27 -13.12
N ASN A 102 3.67 9.25 -12.56
CA ASN A 102 3.23 10.45 -13.26
C ASN A 102 4.22 11.63 -13.16
N ARG A 103 5.44 11.38 -12.65
CA ARG A 103 6.53 12.36 -12.66
C ARG A 103 7.35 12.32 -13.95
#